data_AF-A0A8H6QIJ2-F1
#
_entry.id   AF-A0A8H6QIJ2-F1
#
_cell.length_a   1.000
_cell.length_b   1.000
_cell.length_c   1.000
_cell.angle_alpha   90.00
_cell.angle_beta   90.00
_cell.angle_gamma   90.00
#
_symmetry.space_group_name_H-M   'P 1'
#
loop_
_entity.id
_entity.type
_entity.pdbx_description
1 polymer ?
#
loop_
_entity_poly.entity_id
_entity_poly.type
_entity_poly.pdbx_seq_one_letter_code
_entity_poly.pdbx_strand_id
1 'polypeptide(L)'
;MRARPTLKELSRRTWRATLNNIFPSFKRKKDKDEHPLVVWQRRADGELVPRLKETGCGELDRELHDALLAPLLRVRREEQEEKDFRLAEELNAREAQEVEALYECECCLADVTFEQISTCSVDSHIICYSCIQRTVHEALFGQGWGKSVDVERSTLKCIAPIAHGSCEGSLNPETVKRAIIMEKAGLETYCKFESRLASESLLKSQLKLVRCPFCSYAEVDPVYHPSSNGIAWHFRRDGLLSTILMTVILLDMVPLLAIPLIILYLLDPTAVPTILKNSLLNLCIKVRPKRFTCANPLCRRVSCITCQKPWRDPHICHEPLLLDLRATVEAARTAAVKRTCPRCGLSFVKSSGCNKLTCVCGYSMCYLCRKALGSSLPAAGQGRVPRLVAGIFNQENIAPAGQEPIDNDRNGLEEDAEEGYRHFCEHFRINPGSRCTECNKCDLYQAEDEEAVARRAGERAEREWRARQGASAAGVAVGALQVNNDFSADTRGKSWGIPLHQGKGWAYWLNEVWHDGQWKLEGQALVDWVVEQVVVIDEI
;
A
#
# COMPACT_ATOMS: atom_id res chain seq x y z
N MET A 1 -2.62 21.14 29.24
CA MET A 1 -2.60 22.48 28.61
C MET A 1 -3.55 22.63 27.40
N ARG A 2 -3.58 21.73 26.39
CA ARG A 2 -4.49 21.84 25.22
C ARG A 2 -6.01 21.68 25.49
N ALA A 3 -6.39 21.13 26.64
CA ALA A 3 -7.81 20.91 26.98
C ALA A 3 -8.56 22.22 27.30
N ARG A 4 -7.88 23.26 27.79
CA ARG A 4 -8.52 24.51 28.27
C ARG A 4 -9.23 25.31 27.15
N PRO A 5 -8.64 25.55 25.96
CA PRO A 5 -9.36 26.20 24.87
C PRO A 5 -10.56 25.37 24.39
N THR A 6 -10.42 24.04 24.34
CA THR A 6 -11.52 23.12 23.96
C THR A 6 -12.64 23.13 25.00
N LEU A 7 -12.32 23.15 26.29
CA LEU A 7 -13.29 23.26 27.39
C LEU A 7 -13.96 24.63 27.43
N LYS A 8 -13.23 25.71 27.11
CA LYS A 8 -13.81 27.06 26.97
C LYS A 8 -14.78 27.13 25.79
N GLU A 9 -14.41 26.55 24.63
CA GLU A 9 -15.29 26.43 23.46
C GLU A 9 -16.53 25.55 23.75
N LEU A 10 -16.35 24.42 24.44
CA LEU A 10 -17.46 23.56 24.89
C LEU A 10 -18.40 24.30 25.85
N SER A 11 -17.86 25.06 26.81
CA SER A 11 -18.66 25.87 27.74
C SER A 11 -19.51 26.92 27.02
N ARG A 12 -18.98 27.51 25.93
CA ARG A 12 -19.68 28.49 25.09
C ARG A 12 -20.81 27.88 24.26
N ARG A 13 -20.69 26.60 23.89
CA ARG A 13 -21.71 25.85 23.14
C ARG A 13 -22.78 25.20 24.02
N THR A 14 -22.67 25.31 25.35
CA THR A 14 -23.72 24.80 26.24
C THR A 14 -24.97 25.68 26.20
N TRP A 15 -26.14 25.05 26.29
CA TRP A 15 -27.46 25.70 26.31
C TRP A 15 -27.65 26.77 27.41
N ARG A 16 -26.77 26.80 28.43
CA ARG A 16 -26.75 27.83 29.47
C ARG A 16 -26.15 29.16 28.98
N ALA A 17 -25.28 29.13 27.98
CA ALA A 17 -24.67 30.34 27.40
C ALA A 17 -25.62 31.08 26.43
N THR A 18 -26.53 30.37 25.77
CA THR A 18 -27.58 30.96 24.91
C THR A 18 -28.63 31.71 25.71
N LEU A 19 -28.98 31.26 26.93
CA LEU A 19 -29.88 31.98 27.85
C LEU A 19 -29.29 33.33 28.31
N ASN A 20 -27.98 33.40 28.55
CA ASN A 20 -27.29 34.65 28.91
C ASN A 20 -27.11 35.65 27.76
N ASN A 21 -27.38 35.25 26.51
CA ASN A 21 -27.41 36.15 25.35
C ASN A 21 -28.80 36.75 25.09
N ILE A 22 -29.84 36.27 25.78
CA ILE A 22 -31.22 36.80 25.66
C ILE A 22 -31.42 38.08 26.50
N PHE A 23 -30.56 38.33 27.49
CA PHE A 23 -30.54 39.59 28.26
C PHE A 23 -29.25 40.37 27.95
N PRO A 24 -29.30 41.53 27.25
CA PRO A 24 -28.11 42.26 26.86
C PRO A 24 -27.55 43.03 28.06
N SER A 25 -26.69 42.39 28.85
CA SER A 25 -25.76 43.11 29.71
C SER A 25 -24.80 43.92 28.84
N PHE A 26 -24.68 45.22 29.12
CA PHE A 26 -23.87 46.27 28.47
C PHE A 26 -22.34 46.03 28.37
N LYS A 27 -21.86 44.77 28.43
CA LYS A 27 -20.44 44.44 28.31
C LYS A 27 -20.08 44.16 26.86
N ARG A 28 -19.09 44.90 26.34
CA ARG A 28 -18.55 44.72 24.98
C ARG A 28 -18.08 43.28 24.82
N LYS A 29 -18.27 42.71 23.62
CA LYS A 29 -17.89 41.34 23.25
C LYS A 29 -16.43 40.98 23.62
N LYS A 30 -15.55 41.99 23.66
CA LYS A 30 -14.12 41.90 24.04
C LYS A 30 -13.89 41.50 25.51
N ASP A 31 -14.75 41.94 26.44
CA ASP A 31 -14.58 41.68 27.88
C ASP A 31 -15.00 40.26 28.30
N LYS A 32 -15.70 39.51 27.43
CA LYS A 32 -16.13 38.13 27.72
C LYS A 32 -15.02 37.10 27.52
N ASP A 33 -13.97 37.44 26.77
CA ASP A 33 -12.92 36.49 26.36
C ASP A 33 -11.65 36.55 27.25
N GLU A 34 -11.51 37.55 28.12
CA GLU A 34 -10.30 37.79 28.91
C GLU A 34 -10.34 37.09 30.27
N HIS A 35 -9.20 36.59 30.74
CA HIS A 35 -9.11 35.88 32.03
C HIS A 35 -9.19 36.90 33.18
N PRO A 36 -9.99 36.68 34.23
CA PRO A 36 -10.21 37.67 35.30
C PRO A 36 -8.94 38.05 36.09
N LEU A 37 -7.89 37.22 36.01
CA LEU A 37 -6.57 37.49 36.63
C LEU A 37 -5.62 38.29 35.72
N VAL A 38 -5.99 38.53 34.46
CA VAL A 38 -5.22 39.35 33.52
C VAL A 38 -5.86 40.73 33.48
N VAL A 39 -5.09 41.75 33.84
CA VAL A 39 -5.50 43.15 33.90
C VAL A 39 -4.72 43.93 32.84
N TRP A 40 -5.41 44.77 32.07
CA TRP A 40 -4.76 45.62 31.06
C TRP A 40 -4.42 46.98 31.65
N GLN A 41 -3.14 47.30 31.69
CA GLN A 41 -2.64 48.58 32.17
C GLN A 41 -2.22 49.44 30.98
N ARG A 42 -2.65 50.71 30.96
CA ARG A 42 -2.24 51.67 29.93
C ARG A 42 -0.87 52.23 30.28
N ARG A 43 0.09 52.14 29.35
CA ARG A 43 1.42 52.75 29.45
C ARG A 43 1.35 54.25 29.10
N ALA A 44 2.41 54.98 29.43
CA ALA A 44 2.55 56.41 29.11
C ALA A 44 2.38 56.70 27.60
N ASP A 45 2.81 55.77 26.76
CA ASP A 45 2.72 55.84 25.29
C ASP A 45 1.30 55.53 24.75
N GLY A 46 0.33 55.32 25.64
CA GLY A 46 -1.07 55.00 25.30
C GLY A 46 -1.35 53.52 25.03
N GLU A 47 -0.31 52.68 24.95
CA GLU A 47 -0.42 51.24 24.68
C GLU A 47 -0.98 50.46 25.89
N LEU A 48 -1.87 49.49 25.65
CA LEU A 48 -2.46 48.64 26.69
C LEU A 48 -1.62 47.36 26.86
N VAL A 49 -0.97 47.16 28.01
CA VAL A 49 -0.11 46.01 28.31
C VAL A 49 -0.82 45.07 29.29
N PRO A 50 -0.87 43.75 29.02
CA PRO A 50 -1.47 42.81 29.96
C PRO A 50 -0.51 42.59 31.13
N ARG A 51 -1.05 42.56 32.35
CA ARG A 51 -0.34 42.21 33.58
C ARG A 51 -1.16 41.20 34.37
N LEU A 52 -0.47 40.33 35.09
CA LEU A 52 -1.12 39.43 36.03
C LEU A 52 -1.43 40.19 37.32
N LYS A 53 -2.60 39.94 37.91
CA LYS A 53 -2.90 40.36 39.27
C LYS A 53 -2.13 39.48 40.25
N GLU A 54 -1.35 40.10 41.14
CA GLU A 54 -0.56 39.39 42.14
C GLU A 54 -1.47 38.58 43.08
N THR A 55 -1.11 37.31 43.29
CA THR A 55 -1.82 36.41 44.19
C THR A 55 -1.21 36.37 45.59
N GLY A 56 0.00 36.93 45.76
CA GLY A 56 0.75 36.93 47.02
C GLY A 56 1.60 35.67 47.24
N CYS A 57 1.59 34.72 46.30
CA CYS A 57 2.43 33.53 46.29
C CYS A 57 3.29 33.51 45.02
N GLY A 58 4.61 33.60 45.19
CA GLY A 58 5.54 33.71 44.06
C GLY A 58 5.59 32.48 43.13
N GLU A 59 5.26 31.29 43.65
CA GLU A 59 5.18 30.07 42.84
C GLU A 59 3.92 30.08 41.96
N LEU A 60 2.76 30.40 42.55
CA LEU A 60 1.49 30.52 41.82
C LEU A 60 1.52 31.64 40.78
N ASP A 61 2.13 32.79 41.11
CA ASP A 61 2.27 33.90 40.17
C ASP A 61 3.14 33.51 38.96
N ARG A 62 4.16 32.67 39.15
CA ARG A 62 5.00 32.13 38.06
C ARG A 62 4.22 31.16 37.17
N GLU A 63 3.47 30.23 37.77
CA GLU A 63 2.63 29.31 36.99
C GLU A 63 1.55 30.05 36.20
N LEU A 64 0.90 31.04 36.82
CA LEU A 64 -0.11 31.87 36.17
C LEU A 64 0.50 32.74 35.07
N HIS A 65 1.70 33.26 35.27
CA HIS A 65 2.46 33.97 34.24
C HIS A 65 2.68 33.06 33.01
N ASP A 66 3.25 31.88 33.21
CA ASP A 66 3.60 30.97 32.11
C ASP A 66 2.37 30.41 31.40
N ALA A 67 1.28 30.18 32.14
CA ALA A 67 0.05 29.63 31.58
C ALA A 67 -0.85 30.68 30.90
N LEU A 68 -0.89 31.92 31.39
CA LEU A 68 -1.86 32.93 30.95
C LEU A 68 -1.21 34.14 30.28
N LEU A 69 -0.10 34.65 30.82
CA LEU A 69 0.50 35.91 30.36
C LEU A 69 1.53 35.67 29.24
N ALA A 70 2.44 34.71 29.41
CA ALA A 70 3.49 34.40 28.44
C ALA A 70 2.96 34.09 27.03
N PRO A 71 1.86 33.33 26.84
CA PRO A 71 1.29 33.10 25.51
C PRO A 71 0.75 34.38 24.86
N LEU A 72 0.12 35.27 25.63
CA LEU A 72 -0.41 36.55 25.14
C LEU A 72 0.73 37.49 24.74
N LEU A 73 1.78 37.58 25.57
CA LEU A 73 2.95 38.38 25.26
C LEU A 73 3.70 37.85 24.04
N ARG A 74 3.77 36.52 23.86
CA ARG A 74 4.38 35.92 22.67
C ARG A 74 3.61 36.27 21.40
N VAL A 75 2.29 36.09 21.38
CA VAL A 75 1.46 36.45 20.23
C VAL A 75 1.59 37.94 19.90
N ARG A 76 1.56 38.82 20.91
CA ARG A 76 1.76 40.25 20.68
C ARG A 76 3.15 40.55 20.11
N ARG A 77 4.20 39.90 20.61
CA ARG A 77 5.56 40.08 20.09
C ARG A 77 5.63 39.66 18.62
N GLU A 78 5.07 38.50 18.29
CA GLU A 78 4.98 38.02 16.90
C GLU A 78 4.21 39.02 16.00
N GLU A 79 3.09 39.56 16.48
CA GLU A 79 2.32 40.61 15.77
C GLU A 79 3.10 41.92 15.62
N GLN A 80 3.90 42.29 16.62
CA GLN A 80 4.73 43.49 16.58
C GLN A 80 5.90 43.30 15.59
N GLU A 81 6.62 42.18 15.67
CA GLU A 81 7.68 41.80 14.75
C GLU A 81 7.17 41.76 13.29
N GLU A 82 5.95 41.23 13.05
CA GLU A 82 5.35 41.23 11.72
C GLU A 82 5.04 42.65 11.21
N LYS A 83 4.58 43.56 12.08
CA LYS A 83 4.33 44.96 11.72
C LYS A 83 5.62 45.72 11.46
N ASP A 84 6.60 45.55 12.34
CA ASP A 84 7.92 46.18 12.23
C ASP A 84 8.62 45.72 10.95
N PHE A 85 8.53 44.44 10.62
CA PHE A 85 9.06 43.89 9.37
C PHE A 85 8.39 44.51 8.14
N ARG A 86 7.05 44.59 8.10
CA ARG A 86 6.33 45.23 6.97
C ARG A 86 6.69 46.70 6.81
N LEU A 87 6.79 47.43 7.92
CA LEU A 87 7.20 48.83 7.90
C LEU A 87 8.63 48.98 7.39
N ALA A 88 9.55 48.11 7.82
CA ALA A 88 10.92 48.11 7.33
C ALA A 88 10.99 47.81 5.81
N GLU A 89 10.19 46.87 5.31
CA GLU A 89 10.09 46.57 3.89
C GLU A 89 9.54 47.77 3.08
N GLU A 90 8.50 48.44 3.58
CA GLU A 90 7.93 49.63 2.96
C GLU A 90 8.92 50.80 2.93
N LEU A 91 9.61 51.05 4.05
CA LEU A 91 10.65 52.09 4.12
C LEU A 91 11.80 51.80 3.17
N ASN A 92 12.29 50.56 3.14
CA ASN A 92 13.36 50.14 2.23
C ASN A 92 12.96 50.33 0.75
N ALA A 93 11.75 49.92 0.39
CA ALA A 93 11.23 50.12 -0.97
C ALA A 93 11.13 51.61 -1.34
N ARG A 94 10.66 52.44 -0.41
CA ARG A 94 10.50 53.88 -0.63
C ARG A 94 11.85 54.59 -0.76
N GLU A 95 12.81 54.28 0.12
CA GLU A 95 14.17 54.81 0.06
C GLU A 95 14.87 54.37 -1.24
N ALA A 96 14.77 53.09 -1.62
CA ALA A 96 15.31 52.58 -2.87
C ALA A 96 14.72 53.27 -4.10
N GLN A 97 13.42 53.58 -4.07
CA GLN A 97 12.76 54.34 -5.14
C GLN A 97 13.26 55.79 -5.22
N GLU A 98 13.43 56.46 -4.08
CA GLU A 98 13.94 57.84 -4.00
C GLU A 98 15.36 57.98 -4.56
N VAL A 99 16.20 56.94 -4.42
CA VAL A 99 17.57 56.91 -4.95
C VAL A 99 17.71 56.18 -6.30
N GLU A 100 16.59 55.82 -6.95
CA GLU A 100 16.56 55.07 -8.21
C GLU A 100 17.38 53.75 -8.19
N ALA A 101 17.42 53.08 -7.03
CA ALA A 101 18.13 51.82 -6.78
C ALA A 101 17.22 50.59 -6.78
N LEU A 102 16.15 50.62 -7.57
CA LEU A 102 15.28 49.47 -7.81
C LEU A 102 15.84 48.63 -8.96
N TYR A 103 15.67 47.31 -8.85
CA TYR A 103 16.11 46.35 -9.86
C TYR A 103 14.89 45.69 -10.50
N GLU A 104 14.90 45.59 -11.83
CA GLU A 104 13.84 44.91 -12.57
C GLU A 104 14.09 43.40 -12.60
N CYS A 105 13.09 42.61 -12.20
CA CYS A 105 13.14 41.16 -12.33
C CYS A 105 12.94 40.75 -13.79
N GLU A 106 13.89 40.03 -14.37
CA GLU A 106 13.82 39.62 -15.79
C GLU A 106 12.77 38.55 -16.07
N CYS A 107 12.21 37.91 -15.03
CA CYS A 107 11.15 36.93 -15.18
C CYS A 107 9.74 37.54 -15.19
N CYS A 108 9.46 38.51 -14.31
CA CYS A 108 8.12 39.10 -14.16
C CYS A 108 8.05 40.61 -14.45
N LEU A 109 9.19 41.23 -14.76
CA LEU A 109 9.34 42.67 -15.02
C LEU A 109 8.84 43.55 -13.88
N ALA A 110 8.89 43.03 -12.65
CA ALA A 110 8.55 43.79 -11.45
C ALA A 110 9.80 44.41 -10.84
N ASP A 111 9.70 45.67 -10.44
CA ASP A 111 10.72 46.38 -9.69
C ASP A 111 10.79 45.87 -8.25
N VAL A 112 11.98 45.53 -7.81
CA VAL A 112 12.25 45.00 -6.47
C VAL A 112 13.52 45.60 -5.88
N THR A 113 13.63 45.58 -4.55
CA THR A 113 14.84 46.06 -3.87
C THR A 113 15.97 45.01 -3.96
N PHE A 114 17.20 45.46 -3.71
CA PHE A 114 18.40 44.62 -3.75
C PHE A 114 18.33 43.39 -2.83
N GLU A 115 17.65 43.49 -1.70
CA GLU A 115 17.51 42.42 -0.70
C GLU A 115 16.64 41.26 -1.19
N GLN A 116 15.82 41.49 -2.23
CA GLN A 116 14.82 40.56 -2.73
C GLN A 116 15.17 39.99 -4.13
N ILE A 117 16.43 40.07 -4.55
CA ILE A 117 16.91 39.51 -5.82
C ILE A 117 17.92 38.38 -5.65
N SER A 118 17.97 37.52 -6.66
CA SER A 118 19.04 36.55 -6.91
C SER A 118 19.53 36.72 -8.33
N THR A 119 20.82 36.48 -8.55
CA THR A 119 21.41 36.45 -9.89
C THR A 119 21.70 35.01 -10.33
N CYS A 120 21.66 34.77 -11.64
CA CYS A 120 22.09 33.49 -12.20
C CYS A 120 23.62 33.42 -12.33
N SER A 121 24.17 32.19 -12.39
CA SER A 121 25.61 31.95 -12.40
C SER A 121 26.34 32.29 -13.71
N VAL A 122 25.63 32.43 -14.83
CA VAL A 122 26.23 32.58 -16.17
C VAL A 122 26.04 34.01 -16.68
N ASP A 123 24.81 34.37 -17.02
CA ASP A 123 24.49 35.65 -17.64
C ASP A 123 24.09 36.75 -16.62
N SER A 124 24.22 36.46 -15.31
CA SER A 124 23.85 37.36 -14.21
C SER A 124 22.39 37.85 -14.22
N HIS A 125 21.48 37.12 -14.87
CA HIS A 125 20.06 37.46 -14.93
C HIS A 125 19.45 37.68 -13.54
N ILE A 126 18.72 38.79 -13.37
CA ILE A 126 18.15 39.20 -12.09
C ILE A 126 16.76 38.58 -11.91
N ILE A 127 16.60 37.79 -10.86
CA ILE A 127 15.34 37.09 -10.54
C ILE A 127 14.90 37.44 -9.12
N CYS A 128 13.67 37.94 -8.97
CA CYS A 128 13.14 38.27 -7.66
C CYS A 128 12.72 37.04 -6.83
N TYR A 129 12.67 37.21 -5.51
CA TYR A 129 12.29 36.15 -4.57
C TYR A 129 10.87 35.62 -4.82
N SER A 130 9.95 36.47 -5.27
CA SER A 130 8.58 36.04 -5.57
C SER A 130 8.52 35.04 -6.75
N CYS A 131 9.35 35.23 -7.79
CA CYS A 131 9.45 34.28 -8.90
C CYS A 131 10.10 32.97 -8.46
N ILE A 132 11.12 33.03 -7.60
CA ILE A 132 11.73 31.84 -6.99
C ILE A 132 10.69 31.04 -6.20
N GLN A 133 9.95 31.69 -5.31
CA GLN A 133 8.91 31.05 -4.47
C GLN A 133 7.84 30.37 -5.32
N ARG A 134 7.27 31.07 -6.31
CA ARG A 134 6.26 30.50 -7.21
C ARG A 134 6.80 29.32 -7.99
N THR A 135 8.03 29.41 -8.48
CA THR A 135 8.68 28.35 -9.25
C THR A 135 8.95 27.10 -8.39
N VAL A 136 9.38 27.28 -7.15
CA VAL A 136 9.55 26.17 -6.18
C VAL A 136 8.21 25.52 -5.88
N HIS A 137 7.17 26.33 -5.67
CA HIS A 137 5.82 25.82 -5.42
C HIS A 137 5.29 25.01 -6.63
N GLU A 138 5.46 25.51 -7.85
CA GLU A 138 5.10 24.77 -9.08
C GLU A 138 5.95 23.51 -9.28
N ALA A 139 7.24 23.54 -8.93
CA ALA A 139 8.11 22.37 -8.99
C ALA A 139 7.67 21.30 -7.99
N LEU A 140 7.30 21.69 -6.77
CA LEU A 140 6.90 20.77 -5.71
C LEU A 140 5.51 20.18 -5.91
N PHE A 141 4.53 21.02 -6.22
CA PHE A 141 3.11 20.66 -6.20
C PHE A 141 2.48 20.61 -7.59
N GLY A 142 3.18 21.09 -8.62
CA GLY A 142 2.79 21.01 -10.03
C GLY A 142 3.67 20.07 -10.83
N GLN A 143 3.85 20.39 -12.11
CA GLN A 143 4.64 19.61 -13.08
C GLN A 143 5.98 20.29 -13.43
N GLY A 144 6.37 21.35 -12.71
CA GLY A 144 7.53 22.17 -13.05
C GLY A 144 8.90 21.57 -12.68
N TRP A 145 8.94 20.43 -11.98
CA TRP A 145 10.17 19.93 -11.34
C TRP A 145 11.33 19.72 -12.33
N GLY A 146 11.14 18.94 -13.39
CA GLY A 146 12.22 18.61 -14.33
C GLY A 146 12.73 19.82 -15.13
N LYS A 147 11.88 20.83 -15.33
CA LYS A 147 12.23 22.04 -16.08
C LYS A 147 12.94 23.06 -15.21
N SER A 148 12.52 23.23 -13.96
CA SER A 148 12.95 24.36 -13.13
C SER A 148 14.02 24.01 -12.10
N VAL A 149 14.22 22.74 -11.77
CA VAL A 149 15.18 22.30 -10.74
C VAL A 149 16.45 21.75 -11.38
N ASP A 150 17.61 22.21 -10.88
CA ASP A 150 18.91 21.60 -11.15
C ASP A 150 19.26 20.67 -9.97
N VAL A 151 19.20 19.36 -10.24
CA VAL A 151 19.41 18.32 -9.23
C VAL A 151 20.90 18.19 -8.88
N GLU A 152 21.80 18.47 -9.81
CA GLU A 152 23.25 18.35 -9.59
C GLU A 152 23.74 19.47 -8.69
N ARG A 153 23.23 20.69 -8.91
CA ARG A 153 23.58 21.88 -8.12
C ARG A 153 22.70 22.10 -6.90
N SER A 154 21.70 21.24 -6.67
CA SER A 154 20.78 21.34 -5.53
C SER A 154 20.05 22.68 -5.44
N THR A 155 19.68 23.26 -6.58
CA THR A 155 19.12 24.62 -6.69
C THR A 155 18.13 24.72 -7.85
N LEU A 156 17.63 25.93 -8.15
CA LEU A 156 16.82 26.19 -9.33
C LEU A 156 17.69 26.57 -10.53
N LYS A 157 17.28 26.09 -11.71
CA LYS A 157 17.76 26.63 -12.99
C LYS A 157 17.31 28.07 -13.14
N CYS A 158 18.04 28.83 -13.94
CA CYS A 158 17.66 30.19 -14.25
C CYS A 158 16.30 30.22 -14.96
N ILE A 159 15.45 31.17 -14.54
CA ILE A 159 14.03 31.27 -14.93
C ILE A 159 13.84 32.47 -15.89
N ALA A 160 14.91 33.20 -16.20
CA ALA A 160 14.86 34.31 -17.14
C ALA A 160 14.45 33.80 -18.55
N PRO A 161 13.46 34.42 -19.19
CA PRO A 161 13.13 34.15 -20.58
C PRO A 161 14.23 34.73 -21.49
N ILE A 162 14.87 33.89 -22.30
CA ILE A 162 15.83 34.31 -23.33
C ILE A 162 15.15 34.22 -24.71
N ALA A 163 15.52 35.10 -25.63
CA ALA A 163 15.01 35.11 -27.01
C ALA A 163 15.13 33.76 -27.74
N HIS A 164 16.16 32.97 -27.43
CA HIS A 164 16.36 31.63 -28.00
C HIS A 164 16.74 30.64 -26.89
N GLY A 165 15.86 29.68 -26.62
CA GLY A 165 16.10 28.59 -25.66
C GLY A 165 15.89 28.99 -24.20
N SER A 166 16.62 28.33 -23.30
CA SER A 166 16.61 28.58 -21.85
C SER A 166 18.04 28.85 -21.37
N CYS A 167 18.18 29.76 -20.40
CA CYS A 167 19.47 30.00 -19.74
C CYS A 167 20.00 28.69 -19.12
N GLU A 168 21.27 28.36 -19.37
CA GLU A 168 21.95 27.21 -18.76
C GLU A 168 22.43 27.50 -17.33
N GLY A 169 22.36 28.77 -16.91
CA GLY A 169 22.72 29.19 -15.56
C GLY A 169 21.79 28.66 -14.48
N SER A 170 22.27 28.69 -13.25
CA SER A 170 21.50 28.32 -12.05
C SER A 170 21.53 29.43 -11.03
N LEU A 171 20.51 29.48 -10.16
CA LEU A 171 20.43 30.43 -9.06
C LEU A 171 21.27 29.96 -7.88
N ASN A 172 21.74 30.89 -7.05
CA ASN A 172 22.51 30.57 -5.86
C ASN A 172 21.64 29.79 -4.84
N PRO A 173 22.06 28.60 -4.37
CA PRO A 173 21.27 27.76 -3.46
C PRO A 173 20.94 28.44 -2.13
N GLU A 174 21.85 29.25 -1.57
CA GLU A 174 21.59 29.96 -0.31
C GLU A 174 20.58 31.09 -0.48
N THR A 175 20.60 31.76 -1.64
CA THR A 175 19.61 32.80 -1.97
C THR A 175 18.24 32.17 -2.22
N VAL A 176 18.18 31.04 -2.94
CA VAL A 176 16.94 30.27 -3.14
C VAL A 176 16.36 29.81 -1.80
N LYS A 177 17.20 29.25 -0.91
CA LYS A 177 16.79 28.86 0.44
C LYS A 177 16.21 30.04 1.23
N ARG A 178 16.90 31.19 1.21
CA ARG A 178 16.44 32.42 1.88
C ARG A 178 15.09 32.88 1.34
N ALA A 179 14.95 32.94 0.02
CA ALA A 179 13.72 33.33 -0.65
C ALA A 179 12.54 32.42 -0.24
N ILE A 180 12.76 31.11 -0.15
CA ILE A 180 11.72 30.17 0.29
C ILE A 180 11.37 30.39 1.77
N ILE A 181 12.36 30.51 2.65
CA ILE A 181 12.15 30.62 4.11
C ILE A 181 11.40 31.90 4.52
N MET A 182 11.50 32.98 3.73
CA MET A 182 10.79 34.24 4.02
C MET A 182 9.26 34.13 3.94
N GLU A 183 8.72 33.07 3.33
CA GLU A 183 7.28 32.83 3.30
C GLU A 183 6.76 32.26 4.64
N LYS A 184 5.50 32.51 5.00
CA LYS A 184 4.88 32.03 6.26
C LYS A 184 4.98 30.51 6.48
N ALA A 185 5.02 29.72 5.40
CA ALA A 185 5.22 28.25 5.43
C ALA A 185 6.55 27.81 4.79
N GLY A 186 7.51 28.74 4.68
CA GLY A 186 8.75 28.57 3.93
C GLY A 186 9.62 27.41 4.40
N LEU A 187 9.75 27.22 5.72
CA LEU A 187 10.55 26.14 6.28
C LEU A 187 10.03 24.76 5.86
N GLU A 188 8.71 24.55 5.93
CA GLU A 188 8.09 23.29 5.53
C GLU A 188 8.23 23.04 4.02
N THR A 189 8.07 24.10 3.22
CA THR A 189 8.25 24.06 1.76
C THR A 189 9.70 23.71 1.40
N TYR A 190 10.68 24.32 2.07
CA TYR A 190 12.10 24.03 1.86
C TYR A 190 12.44 22.58 2.25
N CYS A 191 11.96 22.08 3.39
CA CYS A 191 12.17 20.68 3.77
C CYS A 191 11.58 19.70 2.76
N LYS A 192 10.42 20.02 2.14
CA LYS A 192 9.84 19.22 1.04
C LYS A 192 10.70 19.28 -0.22
N PHE A 193 11.22 20.47 -0.56
CA PHE A 193 12.15 20.67 -1.67
C PHE A 193 13.40 19.81 -1.51
N GLU A 194 14.09 19.91 -0.38
CA GLU A 194 15.26 19.08 -0.08
C GLU A 194 14.92 17.58 -0.06
N SER A 195 13.78 17.19 0.52
CA SER A 195 13.37 15.78 0.54
C SER A 195 13.14 15.20 -0.86
N ARG A 196 12.53 15.97 -1.77
CA ARG A 196 12.29 15.55 -3.16
C ARG A 196 13.59 15.54 -3.96
N LEU A 197 14.45 16.53 -3.77
CA LEU A 197 15.79 16.58 -4.34
C LEU A 197 16.62 15.36 -3.94
N ALA A 198 16.69 15.06 -2.65
CA ALA A 198 17.39 13.89 -2.12
C ALA A 198 16.82 12.60 -2.72
N SER A 199 15.49 12.50 -2.84
CA SER A 199 14.83 11.33 -3.43
C SER A 199 15.21 11.11 -4.90
N GLU A 200 15.36 12.17 -5.69
CA GLU A 200 15.78 12.05 -7.09
C GLU A 200 17.26 11.70 -7.23
N SER A 201 18.13 12.34 -6.43
CA SER A 201 19.56 11.97 -6.38
C SER A 201 19.75 10.50 -5.99
N LEU A 202 18.94 10.01 -5.06
CA LEU A 202 18.91 8.59 -4.67
C LEU A 202 18.36 7.66 -5.76
N LEU A 203 17.45 8.12 -6.62
CA LEU A 203 16.98 7.34 -7.77
C LEU A 203 18.06 7.26 -8.87
N LYS A 204 18.79 8.35 -9.11
CA LYS A 204 19.86 8.44 -10.10
C LYS A 204 21.11 7.64 -9.70
N SER A 205 21.35 7.42 -8.41
CA SER A 205 22.54 6.70 -7.92
C SER A 205 22.56 5.20 -8.27
N GLN A 206 21.45 4.64 -8.77
CA GLN A 206 21.30 3.20 -9.08
C GLN A 206 21.56 2.26 -7.89
N LEU A 207 21.64 2.79 -6.67
CA LEU A 207 21.77 2.00 -5.45
C LEU A 207 20.46 1.27 -5.14
N LYS A 208 20.59 0.11 -4.49
CA LYS A 208 19.44 -0.63 -3.96
C LYS A 208 19.19 -0.10 -2.55
N LEU A 209 18.02 0.50 -2.36
CA LEU A 209 17.69 1.26 -1.16
C LEU A 209 16.52 0.62 -0.43
N VAL A 210 16.59 0.59 0.89
CA VAL A 210 15.45 0.35 1.77
C VAL A 210 14.86 1.69 2.16
N ARG A 211 13.55 1.87 1.93
CA ARG A 211 12.84 3.12 2.22
C ARG A 211 11.91 2.95 3.40
N CYS A 212 11.84 3.97 4.25
CA CYS A 212 10.83 4.06 5.29
C CYS A 212 9.45 4.37 4.66
N PRO A 213 8.38 3.64 4.99
CA PRO A 213 7.04 3.91 4.45
C PRO A 213 6.37 5.14 5.10
N PHE A 214 6.97 5.72 6.13
CA PHE A 214 6.36 6.79 6.94
C PHE A 214 7.02 8.16 6.77
N CYS A 215 8.19 8.23 6.14
CA CYS A 215 8.94 9.47 5.92
C CYS A 215 9.90 9.33 4.74
N SER A 216 10.58 10.41 4.34
CA SER A 216 11.55 10.42 3.23
C SER A 216 12.87 9.70 3.51
N TYR A 217 13.03 9.07 4.68
CA TYR A 217 14.26 8.37 5.04
C TYR A 217 14.47 7.14 4.16
N ALA A 218 15.69 7.00 3.66
CA ALA A 218 16.16 5.85 2.91
C ALA A 218 17.59 5.50 3.35
N GLU A 219 17.91 4.22 3.39
CA GLU A 219 19.26 3.71 3.62
C GLU A 219 19.64 2.71 2.53
N VAL A 220 20.94 2.55 2.32
CA VAL A 220 21.45 1.57 1.36
C VAL A 220 21.20 0.17 1.90
N ASP A 221 20.68 -0.72 1.06
CA ASP A 221 20.46 -2.12 1.44
C ASP A 221 21.82 -2.83 1.58
N PRO A 222 22.24 -3.23 2.80
CA PRO A 222 23.55 -3.82 3.04
C PRO A 222 23.73 -5.16 2.31
N VAL A 223 22.63 -5.83 1.93
CA VAL A 223 22.69 -7.11 1.21
C VAL A 223 23.14 -6.93 -0.23
N TYR A 224 22.70 -5.86 -0.89
CA TYR A 224 23.08 -5.57 -2.28
C TYR A 224 24.40 -4.82 -2.39
N HIS A 225 24.71 -4.01 -1.37
CA HIS A 225 25.91 -3.19 -1.31
C HIS A 225 26.63 -3.46 0.02
N PRO A 226 27.32 -4.61 0.12
CA PRO A 226 28.01 -4.99 1.35
C PRO A 226 29.15 -4.02 1.66
N SER A 227 29.47 -3.90 2.95
CA SER A 227 30.63 -3.14 3.40
C SER A 227 31.93 -3.74 2.83
N SER A 228 33.06 -3.02 2.97
CA SER A 228 34.38 -3.48 2.50
C SER A 228 34.79 -4.87 3.01
N ASN A 229 34.19 -5.33 4.12
CA ASN A 229 34.47 -6.63 4.74
C ASN A 229 33.67 -7.79 4.10
N GLY A 230 32.80 -7.50 3.13
CA GLY A 230 31.96 -8.51 2.46
C GLY A 230 30.87 -9.09 3.36
N ILE A 231 30.28 -10.21 2.92
CA ILE A 231 29.28 -10.97 3.68
C ILE A 231 30.02 -12.09 4.41
N ALA A 232 29.90 -12.15 5.74
CA ALA A 232 30.47 -13.24 6.54
C ALA A 232 29.56 -14.48 6.47
N TRP A 233 30.12 -15.61 6.06
CA TRP A 233 29.41 -16.89 5.98
C TRP A 233 30.35 -18.04 6.30
N HIS A 234 29.80 -19.14 6.82
CA HIS A 234 30.52 -20.38 7.07
C HIS A 234 29.74 -21.61 6.57
N PHE A 235 30.43 -22.74 6.46
CA PHE A 235 29.78 -24.02 6.13
C PHE A 235 28.98 -24.55 7.33
N ARG A 236 27.76 -25.04 7.08
CA ARG A 236 26.92 -25.70 8.09
C ARG A 236 27.64 -26.96 8.58
N ARG A 237 27.97 -27.01 9.87
CA ARG A 237 28.62 -28.18 10.51
C ARG A 237 27.67 -29.00 11.38
N ASP A 238 26.40 -28.60 11.47
CA ASP A 238 25.42 -29.21 12.36
C ASP A 238 24.58 -30.28 11.64
N GLY A 239 24.80 -31.53 12.02
CA GLY A 239 23.94 -32.67 11.70
C GLY A 239 24.48 -33.66 10.66
N LEU A 240 24.20 -34.95 10.88
CA LEU A 240 24.57 -36.08 10.01
C LEU A 240 24.17 -35.88 8.54
N LEU A 241 23.02 -35.25 8.29
CA LEU A 241 22.51 -35.01 6.94
C LEU A 241 23.33 -33.96 6.18
N SER A 242 23.79 -32.91 6.87
CA SER A 242 24.63 -31.88 6.27
C SER A 242 26.02 -32.45 5.95
N THR A 243 26.57 -33.27 6.84
CA THR A 243 27.85 -33.95 6.58
C THR A 243 27.74 -34.98 5.47
N ILE A 244 26.67 -35.78 5.41
CA ILE A 244 26.41 -36.74 4.32
C ILE A 244 26.26 -36.01 2.98
N LEU A 245 25.48 -34.93 2.94
CA LEU A 245 25.31 -34.12 1.73
C LEU A 245 26.64 -33.49 1.28
N MET A 246 27.42 -32.95 2.21
CA MET A 246 28.76 -32.44 1.92
C MET A 246 29.70 -33.52 1.39
N THR A 247 29.65 -34.74 1.94
CA THR A 247 30.45 -35.86 1.43
C THR A 247 30.02 -36.30 0.03
N VAL A 248 28.71 -36.37 -0.25
CA VAL A 248 28.19 -36.71 -1.59
C VAL A 248 28.54 -35.62 -2.61
N ILE A 249 28.45 -34.34 -2.23
CA ILE A 249 28.89 -33.24 -3.08
C ILE A 249 30.38 -33.37 -3.40
N LEU A 250 31.23 -33.59 -2.39
CA LEU A 250 32.68 -33.65 -2.55
C LEU A 250 33.18 -34.90 -3.31
N LEU A 251 32.55 -36.06 -3.13
CA LEU A 251 32.99 -37.33 -3.75
C LEU A 251 32.38 -37.59 -5.13
N ASP A 252 31.09 -37.29 -5.34
CA ASP A 252 30.37 -37.72 -6.54
C ASP A 252 30.02 -36.56 -7.48
N MET A 253 29.54 -35.44 -6.93
CA MET A 253 29.07 -34.31 -7.75
C MET A 253 30.17 -33.37 -8.22
N VAL A 254 31.21 -33.14 -7.40
CA VAL A 254 32.35 -32.28 -7.78
C VAL A 254 33.08 -32.85 -9.01
N PRO A 255 33.40 -34.15 -9.11
CA PRO A 255 34.00 -34.71 -10.33
C PRO A 255 33.07 -34.64 -11.55
N LEU A 256 31.77 -34.90 -11.35
CA LEU A 256 30.76 -34.85 -12.42
C LEU A 256 30.54 -33.43 -12.97
N LEU A 257 30.56 -32.43 -12.08
CA LEU A 257 30.34 -31.03 -12.41
C LEU A 257 31.64 -30.26 -12.74
N ALA A 258 32.82 -30.82 -12.46
CA ALA A 258 34.10 -30.18 -12.75
C ALA A 258 34.27 -29.91 -14.25
N ILE A 259 33.99 -30.90 -15.11
CA ILE A 259 34.11 -30.75 -16.56
C ILE A 259 33.20 -29.63 -17.11
N PRO A 260 31.87 -29.61 -16.82
CA PRO A 260 31.02 -28.53 -17.29
C PRO A 260 31.35 -27.16 -16.65
N LEU A 261 31.82 -27.11 -15.40
CA LEU A 261 32.29 -25.87 -14.77
C LEU A 261 33.57 -25.34 -15.41
N ILE A 262 34.51 -26.23 -15.79
CA ILE A 262 35.74 -25.86 -16.52
C ILE A 262 35.38 -25.34 -17.92
N ILE A 263 34.47 -26.02 -18.63
CA ILE A 263 33.98 -25.56 -19.93
C ILE A 263 33.32 -24.18 -19.80
N LEU A 264 32.46 -23.99 -18.78
CA LEU A 264 31.82 -22.71 -18.53
C LEU A 264 32.84 -21.62 -18.19
N TYR A 265 33.86 -21.91 -17.38
CA TYR A 265 34.93 -20.97 -17.03
C TYR A 265 35.81 -20.59 -18.23
N LEU A 266 36.07 -21.53 -19.15
CA LEU A 266 36.81 -21.27 -20.38
C LEU A 266 36.00 -20.44 -21.39
N LEU A 267 34.68 -20.58 -21.40
CA LEU A 267 33.77 -19.80 -22.27
C LEU A 267 33.43 -18.42 -21.69
N ASP A 268 33.23 -18.34 -20.37
CA ASP A 268 32.96 -17.10 -19.63
C ASP A 268 33.53 -17.21 -18.19
N PRO A 269 34.73 -16.63 -17.94
CA PRO A 269 35.37 -16.70 -16.63
C PRO A 269 34.59 -15.95 -15.54
N THR A 270 33.63 -15.09 -15.92
CA THR A 270 32.83 -14.31 -14.97
C THR A 270 31.54 -15.01 -14.54
N ALA A 271 31.12 -16.07 -15.24
CA ALA A 271 29.85 -16.76 -14.99
C ALA A 271 29.82 -17.44 -13.61
N VAL A 272 30.84 -18.23 -13.28
CA VAL A 272 30.94 -18.98 -12.01
C VAL A 272 30.90 -18.06 -10.78
N PRO A 273 31.75 -17.01 -10.66
CA PRO A 273 31.71 -16.13 -9.50
C PRO A 273 30.38 -15.35 -9.41
N THR A 274 29.76 -15.01 -10.54
CA THR A 274 28.47 -14.33 -10.57
C THR A 274 27.33 -15.22 -10.07
N ILE A 275 27.29 -16.48 -10.50
CA ILE A 275 26.29 -17.47 -10.04
C ILE A 275 26.39 -17.68 -8.53
N LEU A 276 27.61 -17.87 -8.01
CA LEU A 276 27.83 -18.05 -6.58
C LEU A 276 27.45 -16.80 -5.79
N LYS A 277 27.85 -15.61 -6.26
CA LYS A 277 27.48 -14.33 -5.64
C LYS A 277 25.96 -14.13 -5.60
N ASN A 278 25.26 -14.43 -6.69
CA ASN A 278 23.80 -14.36 -6.75
C ASN A 278 23.16 -15.35 -5.77
N SER A 279 23.72 -16.56 -5.65
CA SER A 279 23.21 -17.58 -4.73
C SER A 279 23.35 -17.15 -3.27
N LEU A 280 24.51 -16.62 -2.90
CA LEU A 280 24.76 -16.06 -1.57
C LEU A 280 23.84 -14.87 -1.29
N LEU A 281 23.64 -13.99 -2.27
CA LEU A 281 22.73 -12.85 -2.16
C LEU A 281 21.28 -13.30 -1.96
N ASN A 282 20.80 -14.29 -2.73
CA ASN A 282 19.47 -14.86 -2.58
C ASN A 282 19.28 -15.49 -1.19
N LEU A 283 20.29 -16.21 -0.70
CA LEU A 283 20.28 -16.74 0.66
C LEU A 283 20.22 -15.62 1.71
N CYS A 284 21.00 -14.55 1.55
CA CYS A 284 20.94 -13.37 2.43
C CYS A 284 19.56 -12.73 2.45
N ILE A 285 18.94 -12.52 1.29
CA ILE A 285 17.58 -11.96 1.19
C ILE A 285 16.55 -12.88 1.85
N LYS A 286 16.75 -14.19 1.81
CA LYS A 286 15.86 -15.18 2.41
C LYS A 286 15.98 -15.21 3.94
N VAL A 287 17.19 -15.14 4.47
CA VAL A 287 17.49 -15.26 5.91
C VAL A 287 17.34 -13.93 6.66
N ARG A 288 17.51 -12.78 5.97
CA ARG A 288 17.55 -11.47 6.63
C ARG A 288 16.31 -11.18 7.49
N PRO A 289 16.47 -10.47 8.62
CA PRO A 289 15.34 -10.00 9.41
C PRO A 289 14.49 -9.05 8.57
N LYS A 290 13.17 -9.28 8.59
CA LYS A 290 12.22 -8.42 7.87
C LYS A 290 11.89 -7.13 8.62
N ARG A 291 12.36 -6.98 9.86
CA ARG A 291 12.12 -5.83 10.73
C ARG A 291 13.09 -4.72 10.37
N PHE A 292 12.56 -3.57 9.98
CA PHE A 292 13.30 -2.35 9.68
C PHE A 292 12.97 -1.28 10.71
N THR A 293 13.99 -0.61 11.22
CA THR A 293 13.84 0.51 12.15
C THR A 293 14.39 1.77 11.49
N CYS A 294 13.55 2.76 11.29
CA CYS A 294 13.97 4.00 10.65
C CYS A 294 14.99 4.76 11.52
N ALA A 295 16.18 5.08 10.98
CA ALA A 295 17.20 5.82 11.72
C ALA A 295 16.95 7.33 11.82
N ASN A 296 15.95 7.87 11.10
CA ASN A 296 15.56 9.28 11.23
C ASN A 296 15.11 9.57 12.68
N PRO A 297 15.75 10.51 13.40
CA PRO A 297 15.46 10.80 14.80
C PRO A 297 14.02 11.25 15.06
N LEU A 298 13.36 11.86 14.07
CA LEU A 298 11.98 12.32 14.18
C LEU A 298 10.96 11.20 13.92
N CYS A 299 11.32 10.18 13.13
CA CYS A 299 10.40 9.10 12.76
C CYS A 299 10.54 7.91 13.70
N ARG A 300 11.72 7.27 13.73
CA ARG A 300 12.04 6.06 14.53
C ARG A 300 10.99 4.93 14.47
N ARG A 301 10.09 4.94 13.49
CA ARG A 301 9.04 3.92 13.34
C ARG A 301 9.63 2.62 12.82
N VAL A 302 9.05 1.52 13.26
CA VAL A 302 9.42 0.17 12.84
C VAL A 302 8.43 -0.30 11.76
N SER A 303 8.96 -0.82 10.65
CA SER A 303 8.18 -1.37 9.54
C SER A 303 8.75 -2.69 9.05
N CYS A 304 7.97 -3.38 8.23
CA CYS A 304 8.46 -4.56 7.50
C CYS A 304 9.11 -4.15 6.17
N ILE A 305 10.31 -4.66 5.87
CA ILE A 305 11.01 -4.42 4.59
C ILE A 305 10.20 -5.01 3.41
N THR A 306 9.57 -6.17 3.63
CA THR A 306 8.86 -6.90 2.57
C THR A 306 7.50 -6.28 2.24
N CYS A 307 6.66 -6.03 3.25
CA CYS A 307 5.29 -5.53 3.01
C CYS A 307 5.13 -4.02 3.23
N GLN A 308 6.16 -3.32 3.71
CA GLN A 308 6.18 -1.87 3.96
C GLN A 308 5.08 -1.39 4.93
N LYS A 309 4.53 -2.29 5.75
CA LYS A 309 3.52 -1.98 6.78
C LYS A 309 4.18 -1.77 8.16
N PRO A 310 3.50 -1.07 9.09
CA PRO A 310 3.97 -0.95 10.47
C PRO A 310 4.19 -2.33 11.08
N TRP A 311 5.33 -2.49 11.76
CA TRP A 311 5.66 -3.72 12.45
C TRP A 311 4.84 -3.83 13.74
N ARG A 312 4.23 -5.00 13.96
CA ARG A 312 3.52 -5.36 15.19
C ARG A 312 3.87 -6.80 15.49
N ASP A 313 4.32 -7.09 16.71
CA ASP A 313 4.70 -8.44 17.11
C ASP A 313 3.47 -9.24 17.56
N PRO A 314 3.28 -10.50 17.11
CA PRO A 314 4.00 -11.19 16.02
C PRO A 314 3.63 -10.66 14.62
N HIS A 315 4.62 -10.36 13.77
CA HIS A 315 4.35 -9.79 12.44
C HIS A 315 4.16 -10.86 11.36
N ILE A 316 3.01 -10.83 10.69
CA ILE A 316 2.74 -11.66 9.51
C ILE A 316 2.62 -10.76 8.28
N CYS A 317 3.50 -10.97 7.31
CA CYS A 317 3.49 -10.20 6.06
C CYS A 317 2.18 -10.45 5.30
N HIS A 318 1.58 -9.37 4.78
CA HIS A 318 0.36 -9.43 3.96
C HIS A 318 -0.84 -10.13 4.62
N GLU A 319 -0.95 -10.08 5.96
CA GLU A 319 -2.09 -10.63 6.72
C GLU A 319 -3.49 -10.32 6.13
N PRO A 320 -3.86 -9.08 5.76
CA PRO A 320 -5.20 -8.83 5.22
C PRO A 320 -5.44 -9.53 3.87
N LEU A 321 -4.39 -9.69 3.06
CA LEU A 321 -4.47 -10.37 1.77
C LEU A 321 -4.62 -11.88 1.97
N LEU A 322 -3.92 -12.43 2.97
CA LEU A 322 -4.06 -13.82 3.39
C LEU A 322 -5.47 -14.14 3.92
N LEU A 323 -6.02 -13.25 4.73
CA LEU A 323 -7.37 -13.39 5.27
C LEU A 323 -8.42 -13.32 4.16
N ASP A 324 -8.25 -12.43 3.18
CA ASP A 324 -9.13 -12.34 2.01
C ASP A 324 -9.05 -13.62 1.16
N LEU A 325 -7.85 -14.14 0.90
CA LEU A 325 -7.69 -15.42 0.19
C LEU A 325 -8.33 -16.58 0.95
N ARG A 326 -8.14 -16.66 2.27
CA ARG A 326 -8.77 -17.69 3.10
C ARG A 326 -10.30 -17.59 3.04
N ALA A 327 -10.85 -16.40 3.25
CA ALA A 327 -12.29 -16.16 3.22
C ALA A 327 -12.91 -16.48 1.86
N THR A 328 -12.23 -16.16 0.75
CA THR A 328 -12.70 -16.47 -0.60
C THR A 328 -12.69 -17.98 -0.89
N VAL A 329 -11.64 -18.70 -0.47
CA VAL A 329 -11.56 -20.16 -0.59
C VAL A 329 -12.63 -20.84 0.28
N GLU A 330 -12.80 -20.42 1.54
CA GLU A 330 -13.81 -20.96 2.45
C GLU A 330 -15.24 -20.68 1.97
N ALA A 331 -15.51 -19.46 1.48
CA ALA A 331 -16.79 -19.11 0.90
C ALA A 331 -17.12 -19.96 -0.34
N ALA A 332 -16.11 -20.23 -1.20
CA ALA A 332 -16.28 -21.09 -2.36
C ALA A 332 -16.53 -22.56 -1.97
N ARG A 333 -15.78 -23.10 -1.01
CA ARG A 333 -15.98 -24.45 -0.46
C ARG A 333 -17.40 -24.62 0.08
N THR A 334 -17.84 -23.69 0.92
CA THR A 334 -19.20 -23.73 1.51
C THR A 334 -20.29 -23.55 0.45
N ALA A 335 -20.10 -22.66 -0.53
CA ALA A 335 -21.04 -22.44 -1.64
C ALA A 335 -21.16 -23.63 -2.62
N ALA A 336 -20.14 -24.48 -2.69
CA ALA A 336 -20.14 -25.66 -3.54
C ALA A 336 -20.99 -26.80 -2.95
N VAL A 337 -21.01 -26.95 -1.62
CA VAL A 337 -21.79 -27.97 -0.92
C VAL A 337 -23.21 -27.49 -0.61
N LYS A 338 -23.37 -26.25 -0.10
CA LYS A 338 -24.69 -25.72 0.22
C LYS A 338 -25.55 -25.52 -1.03
N ARG A 339 -26.86 -25.72 -0.87
CA ARG A 339 -27.88 -25.33 -1.85
C ARG A 339 -28.73 -24.24 -1.25
N THR A 340 -29.00 -23.19 -2.04
CA THR A 340 -29.79 -22.04 -1.61
C THR A 340 -31.07 -22.00 -2.43
N CYS A 341 -32.22 -21.96 -1.74
CA CYS A 341 -33.51 -21.81 -2.41
C CYS A 341 -33.61 -20.43 -3.07
N PRO A 342 -33.83 -20.33 -4.40
CA PRO A 342 -33.98 -19.04 -5.08
C PRO A 342 -35.29 -18.32 -4.70
N ARG A 343 -36.29 -19.04 -4.15
CA ARG A 343 -37.58 -18.45 -3.76
C ARG A 343 -37.53 -17.76 -2.39
N CYS A 344 -36.82 -18.34 -1.40
CA CYS A 344 -36.83 -17.84 -0.02
C CYS A 344 -35.44 -17.58 0.58
N GLY A 345 -34.36 -17.89 -0.14
CA GLY A 345 -32.99 -17.66 0.31
C GLY A 345 -32.48 -18.66 1.36
N LEU A 346 -33.28 -19.63 1.81
CA LEU A 346 -32.85 -20.64 2.78
C LEU A 346 -31.74 -21.53 2.19
N SER A 347 -30.61 -21.62 2.90
CA SER A 347 -29.49 -22.53 2.55
C SER A 347 -29.56 -23.81 3.36
N PHE A 348 -29.33 -24.96 2.71
CA PHE A 348 -29.32 -26.27 3.35
C PHE A 348 -28.34 -27.22 2.64
N VAL A 349 -27.91 -28.24 3.37
CA VAL A 349 -27.02 -29.32 2.90
C VAL A 349 -27.78 -30.63 2.96
N LYS A 350 -27.51 -31.54 2.03
CA LYS A 350 -28.15 -32.86 1.98
C LYS A 350 -27.50 -33.76 3.04
N SER A 351 -28.27 -34.22 4.04
CA SER A 351 -27.76 -35.13 5.08
C SER A 351 -27.84 -36.61 4.69
N SER A 352 -28.83 -36.99 3.87
CA SER A 352 -29.00 -38.34 3.27
C SER A 352 -30.20 -38.32 2.29
N GLY A 353 -30.40 -39.40 1.51
CA GLY A 353 -31.60 -39.57 0.67
C GLY A 353 -31.41 -39.26 -0.82
N CYS A 354 -32.49 -38.84 -1.50
CA CYS A 354 -32.50 -38.62 -2.96
C CYS A 354 -32.06 -37.20 -3.36
N ASN A 355 -31.67 -37.01 -4.63
CA ASN A 355 -31.19 -35.73 -5.17
C ASN A 355 -32.31 -34.73 -5.53
N LYS A 356 -33.59 -35.08 -5.32
CA LYS A 356 -34.73 -34.15 -5.38
C LYS A 356 -34.86 -33.46 -4.03
N LEU A 357 -34.49 -32.18 -3.97
CA LEU A 357 -34.62 -31.37 -2.78
C LEU A 357 -35.90 -30.55 -2.85
N THR A 358 -36.67 -30.53 -1.76
CA THR A 358 -37.86 -29.66 -1.62
C THR A 358 -37.65 -28.74 -0.43
N CYS A 359 -37.67 -27.43 -0.69
CA CYS A 359 -37.55 -26.43 0.36
C CYS A 359 -38.87 -26.32 1.14
N VAL A 360 -38.80 -25.83 2.39
CA VAL A 360 -39.99 -25.56 3.24
C VAL A 360 -41.02 -24.61 2.60
N CYS A 361 -40.62 -23.81 1.61
CA CYS A 361 -41.50 -22.91 0.84
C CYS A 361 -42.14 -23.58 -0.40
N GLY A 362 -41.97 -24.89 -0.55
CA GLY A 362 -42.50 -25.69 -1.67
C GLY A 362 -41.67 -25.64 -2.96
N TYR A 363 -40.53 -24.93 -2.99
CA TYR A 363 -39.66 -24.92 -4.17
C TYR A 363 -38.80 -26.19 -4.25
N SER A 364 -38.90 -26.91 -5.37
CA SER A 364 -38.18 -28.15 -5.62
C SER A 364 -37.02 -27.94 -6.61
N MET A 365 -35.86 -28.51 -6.33
CA MET A 365 -34.68 -28.43 -7.20
C MET A 365 -33.80 -29.68 -7.14
N CYS A 366 -32.97 -29.88 -8.16
CA CYS A 366 -31.98 -30.94 -8.19
C CYS A 366 -30.73 -30.55 -7.39
N TYR A 367 -30.26 -31.44 -6.50
CA TYR A 367 -29.03 -31.26 -5.74
C TYR A 367 -27.77 -31.17 -6.62
N LEU A 368 -27.73 -31.92 -7.73
CA LEU A 368 -26.54 -31.98 -8.60
C LEU A 368 -26.44 -30.74 -9.50
N CYS A 369 -27.51 -30.43 -10.23
CA CYS A 369 -27.48 -29.40 -11.27
C CYS A 369 -28.14 -28.06 -10.88
N ARG A 370 -28.74 -27.96 -9.69
CA ARG A 370 -29.42 -26.76 -9.16
C ARG A 370 -30.66 -26.30 -9.95
N LYS A 371 -31.08 -27.03 -10.98
CA LYS A 371 -32.28 -26.72 -11.79
C LYS A 371 -33.56 -26.96 -10.98
N ALA A 372 -34.59 -26.15 -11.25
CA ALA A 372 -35.94 -26.33 -10.71
C ALA A 372 -36.54 -27.68 -11.16
N LEU A 373 -37.34 -28.30 -10.29
CA LEU A 373 -38.02 -29.58 -10.54
C LEU A 373 -39.53 -29.40 -10.32
N GLY A 374 -40.27 -29.09 -11.38
CA GLY A 374 -41.71 -28.81 -11.35
C GLY A 374 -42.07 -27.56 -12.17
N SER A 375 -43.36 -27.40 -12.48
CA SER A 375 -43.91 -26.35 -13.34
C SER A 375 -43.40 -24.94 -12.97
N SER A 376 -42.98 -24.21 -14.01
CA SER A 376 -42.54 -22.82 -13.94
C SER A 376 -43.60 -21.95 -13.26
N LEU A 377 -43.20 -21.19 -12.24
CA LEU A 377 -44.08 -20.20 -11.62
C LEU A 377 -44.57 -19.16 -12.66
N PRO A 378 -45.76 -18.58 -12.44
CA PRO A 378 -46.18 -17.36 -13.14
C PRO A 378 -45.14 -16.26 -12.88
N ALA A 379 -44.78 -15.54 -13.95
CA ALA A 379 -43.93 -14.37 -13.85
C ALA A 379 -44.55 -13.35 -12.86
N ALA A 380 -43.83 -13.05 -11.78
CA ALA A 380 -44.19 -11.96 -10.89
C ALA A 380 -44.23 -10.66 -11.70
N GLY A 381 -45.38 -9.99 -11.67
CA GLY A 381 -45.60 -8.72 -12.34
C GLY A 381 -44.57 -7.66 -11.95
N GLN A 382 -44.34 -6.74 -12.89
CA GLN A 382 -43.55 -5.53 -12.72
C GLN A 382 -44.11 -4.66 -11.58
N GLY A 383 -43.70 -4.95 -10.35
CA GLY A 383 -43.84 -4.06 -9.21
C GLY A 383 -42.59 -3.20 -9.06
N ARG A 384 -42.75 -1.87 -9.11
CA ARG A 384 -41.69 -0.88 -8.89
C ARG A 384 -40.90 -1.19 -7.59
N VAL A 385 -39.59 -1.33 -7.71
CA VAL A 385 -38.67 -1.39 -6.57
C VAL A 385 -38.40 0.05 -6.08
N PRO A 386 -38.52 0.37 -4.77
CA PRO A 386 -37.97 1.60 -4.23
C PRO A 386 -36.44 1.50 -4.20
N ARG A 387 -35.77 2.50 -4.78
CA ARG A 387 -34.33 2.67 -4.71
C ARG A 387 -33.91 2.85 -3.25
N LEU A 388 -33.27 1.85 -2.64
CA LEU A 388 -32.24 2.08 -1.62
C LEU A 388 -31.34 0.85 -1.46
N VAL A 389 -30.03 1.14 -1.35
CA VAL A 389 -28.90 0.24 -1.06
C VAL A 389 -28.38 -0.56 -2.27
N ALA A 390 -27.61 0.13 -3.11
CA ALA A 390 -26.59 -0.50 -3.94
C ALA A 390 -25.37 -0.81 -3.06
N GLY A 391 -25.03 -2.09 -2.91
CA GLY A 391 -23.88 -2.56 -2.17
C GLY A 391 -23.62 -4.05 -2.38
N ILE A 392 -22.76 -4.36 -3.36
CA ILE A 392 -21.95 -5.58 -3.48
C ILE A 392 -22.74 -6.89 -3.55
N PHE A 393 -23.26 -7.22 -4.74
CA PHE A 393 -23.45 -8.62 -5.14
C PHE A 393 -23.00 -8.78 -6.60
N ASN A 394 -21.97 -9.60 -6.80
CA ASN A 394 -21.46 -9.97 -8.11
C ASN A 394 -22.54 -10.75 -8.87
N GLN A 395 -22.91 -10.20 -10.02
CA GLN A 395 -23.95 -10.67 -10.90
C GLN A 395 -23.30 -11.37 -12.09
N GLU A 396 -23.23 -12.70 -12.04
CA GLU A 396 -23.00 -13.52 -13.23
C GLU A 396 -23.94 -14.71 -13.14
N ASN A 397 -25.00 -14.68 -13.95
CA ASN A 397 -25.73 -15.82 -14.54
C ASN A 397 -26.95 -15.28 -15.30
N ILE A 398 -26.75 -14.88 -16.55
CA ILE A 398 -27.83 -14.60 -17.51
C ILE A 398 -27.72 -15.64 -18.63
N ALA A 399 -28.80 -16.35 -18.92
CA ALA A 399 -28.96 -17.23 -20.08
C ALA A 399 -29.97 -16.61 -21.07
N PRO A 400 -29.88 -16.92 -22.39
CA PRO A 400 -30.47 -16.10 -23.45
C PRO A 400 -31.95 -16.41 -23.73
N ALA A 401 -32.64 -15.41 -24.29
CA ALA A 401 -34.05 -15.45 -24.66
C ALA A 401 -34.27 -15.92 -26.11
N GLY A 402 -35.35 -16.67 -26.35
CA GLY A 402 -35.86 -17.00 -27.69
C GLY A 402 -37.20 -17.77 -27.69
N GLN A 403 -38.10 -17.32 -28.57
CA GLN A 403 -39.39 -17.85 -29.07
C GLN A 403 -40.73 -17.62 -28.32
N GLU A 404 -41.74 -17.27 -29.15
CA GLU A 404 -43.14 -16.85 -28.93
C GLU A 404 -44.16 -18.01 -28.74
N PRO A 405 -45.46 -17.73 -28.39
CA PRO A 405 -46.33 -18.64 -27.65
C PRO A 405 -47.37 -19.41 -28.48
N ILE A 406 -47.92 -20.50 -27.91
CA ILE A 406 -49.18 -21.14 -28.31
C ILE A 406 -49.96 -21.56 -27.03
N ASP A 407 -51.29 -21.36 -27.06
CA ASP A 407 -52.28 -21.40 -25.97
C ASP A 407 -52.76 -22.78 -25.48
N ASN A 408 -53.42 -22.73 -24.29
CA ASN A 408 -54.32 -23.70 -23.60
C ASN A 408 -53.70 -25.03 -23.11
N ASP A 409 -54.06 -25.62 -21.97
CA ASP A 409 -55.37 -25.71 -21.30
C ASP A 409 -55.20 -26.03 -19.79
N ARG A 410 -56.33 -25.95 -19.10
CA ARG A 410 -56.59 -26.03 -17.66
C ARG A 410 -56.76 -27.48 -17.21
N ASN A 411 -56.03 -27.93 -16.18
CA ASN A 411 -56.39 -28.95 -15.14
C ASN A 411 -55.14 -29.63 -14.58
N GLY A 412 -55.12 -29.95 -13.27
CA GLY A 412 -54.16 -30.95 -12.72
C GLY A 412 -53.47 -30.58 -11.41
N LEU A 413 -54.19 -30.47 -10.29
CA LEU A 413 -53.58 -30.34 -8.95
C LEU A 413 -53.00 -31.66 -8.39
N GLU A 414 -52.92 -32.72 -9.19
CA GLU A 414 -52.35 -34.03 -8.79
C GLU A 414 -51.19 -34.51 -9.70
N GLU A 415 -50.84 -33.80 -10.79
CA GLU A 415 -49.77 -34.20 -11.74
C GLU A 415 -48.38 -33.63 -11.41
N ASP A 416 -48.28 -32.60 -10.57
CA ASP A 416 -47.02 -31.87 -10.28
C ASP A 416 -45.93 -32.74 -9.59
N ALA A 417 -46.33 -33.84 -8.93
CA ALA A 417 -45.39 -34.73 -8.25
C ALA A 417 -44.53 -35.54 -9.23
N GLU A 418 -45.11 -35.94 -10.36
CA GLU A 418 -44.51 -36.80 -11.40
C GLU A 418 -43.54 -36.01 -12.29
N GLU A 419 -43.85 -34.75 -12.60
CA GLU A 419 -43.01 -33.89 -13.44
C GLU A 419 -41.60 -33.65 -12.87
N GLY A 420 -41.50 -33.51 -11.55
CA GLY A 420 -40.22 -33.28 -10.88
C GLY A 420 -39.26 -34.47 -10.92
N TYR A 421 -39.77 -35.70 -11.10
CA TYR A 421 -38.91 -36.89 -11.21
C TYR A 421 -38.39 -37.12 -12.63
N ARG A 422 -39.03 -36.55 -13.67
CA ARG A 422 -38.61 -36.67 -15.08
C ARG A 422 -37.21 -36.10 -15.37
N HIS A 423 -36.70 -35.24 -14.49
CA HIS A 423 -35.33 -34.71 -14.55
C HIS A 423 -34.26 -35.78 -14.30
N PHE A 424 -34.62 -36.84 -13.59
CA PHE A 424 -33.71 -37.92 -13.23
C PHE A 424 -33.73 -39.04 -14.27
N CYS A 425 -32.59 -39.72 -14.40
CA CYS A 425 -32.39 -40.83 -15.32
C CYS A 425 -33.07 -42.09 -14.77
N GLU A 426 -33.85 -42.78 -15.61
CA GLU A 426 -34.55 -44.02 -15.29
C GLU A 426 -33.83 -45.27 -15.81
N HIS A 427 -32.72 -45.11 -16.55
CA HIS A 427 -31.97 -46.23 -17.08
C HIS A 427 -31.23 -46.97 -15.96
N PHE A 428 -31.37 -48.29 -15.95
CA PHE A 428 -30.68 -49.17 -15.02
C PHE A 428 -29.17 -49.13 -15.26
N ARG A 429 -28.38 -49.07 -14.18
CA ARG A 429 -26.92 -49.01 -14.24
C ARG A 429 -26.33 -50.27 -13.62
N ILE A 430 -25.49 -50.96 -14.37
CA ILE A 430 -24.78 -52.17 -13.91
C ILE A 430 -23.81 -51.81 -12.77
N ASN A 431 -23.17 -50.65 -12.85
CA ASN A 431 -22.29 -50.11 -11.80
C ASN A 431 -23.00 -48.94 -11.09
N PRO A 432 -23.33 -49.03 -9.80
CA PRO A 432 -23.92 -47.95 -9.04
C PRO A 432 -23.04 -46.68 -9.09
N GLY A 433 -23.64 -45.54 -9.47
CA GLY A 433 -22.94 -44.25 -9.51
C GLY A 433 -22.15 -43.93 -10.79
N SER A 434 -22.08 -44.81 -11.79
CA SER A 434 -21.49 -44.51 -13.11
C SER A 434 -22.38 -43.56 -13.91
N ARG A 435 -21.85 -42.75 -14.84
CA ARG A 435 -22.70 -41.90 -15.70
C ARG A 435 -23.51 -42.76 -16.68
N CYS A 436 -24.74 -42.35 -16.96
CA CYS A 436 -25.57 -43.00 -17.96
C CYS A 436 -24.96 -42.78 -19.36
N THR A 437 -24.91 -43.83 -20.18
CA THR A 437 -24.46 -43.78 -21.57
C THR A 437 -25.58 -43.43 -22.56
N GLU A 438 -26.83 -43.54 -22.12
CA GLU A 438 -28.02 -43.38 -22.96
C GLU A 438 -28.66 -41.99 -22.84
N CYS A 439 -28.37 -41.22 -21.78
CA CYS A 439 -28.90 -39.87 -21.61
C CYS A 439 -28.04 -38.99 -20.69
N ASN A 440 -28.31 -37.67 -20.75
CA ASN A 440 -27.64 -36.65 -19.93
C ASN A 440 -28.43 -36.25 -18.66
N LYS A 441 -29.42 -37.06 -18.24
CA LYS A 441 -30.24 -36.79 -17.04
C LYS A 441 -29.48 -37.07 -15.74
N CYS A 442 -29.84 -36.37 -14.67
CA CYS A 442 -29.20 -36.52 -13.37
C CYS A 442 -29.54 -37.87 -12.71
N ASP A 443 -28.65 -38.39 -11.86
CA ASP A 443 -28.95 -39.58 -11.07
C ASP A 443 -29.70 -39.18 -9.79
N LEU A 444 -30.78 -39.89 -9.47
CA LEU A 444 -31.59 -39.63 -8.28
C LEU A 444 -30.89 -40.06 -6.98
N TYR A 445 -30.07 -41.11 -7.01
CA TYR A 445 -29.49 -41.73 -5.82
C TYR A 445 -27.96 -41.66 -5.76
N GLN A 446 -27.31 -41.06 -6.77
CA GLN A 446 -25.87 -40.83 -6.71
C GLN A 446 -25.49 -39.95 -5.52
N ALA A 447 -24.60 -40.47 -4.68
CA ALA A 447 -23.86 -39.70 -3.69
C ALA A 447 -22.64 -39.08 -4.39
N GLU A 448 -22.58 -37.75 -4.45
CA GLU A 448 -21.37 -37.05 -4.86
C GLU A 448 -20.41 -36.98 -3.67
N ASP A 449 -19.11 -37.12 -3.91
CA ASP A 449 -18.08 -36.84 -2.91
C ASP A 449 -18.03 -35.33 -2.64
N GLU A 450 -18.77 -34.90 -1.61
CA GLU A 450 -18.92 -33.49 -1.23
C GLU A 450 -17.56 -32.85 -0.89
N GLU A 451 -16.64 -33.62 -0.32
CA GLU A 451 -15.29 -33.16 0.01
C GLU A 451 -14.46 -32.94 -1.26
N ALA A 452 -14.56 -33.83 -2.25
CA ALA A 452 -13.94 -33.61 -3.55
C ALA A 452 -14.55 -32.43 -4.33
N VAL A 453 -15.84 -32.15 -4.17
CA VAL A 453 -16.50 -30.96 -4.75
C VAL A 453 -16.00 -29.68 -4.08
N ALA A 454 -15.98 -29.65 -2.74
CA ALA A 454 -15.48 -28.52 -1.97
C ALA A 454 -14.02 -28.22 -2.32
N ARG A 455 -13.16 -29.24 -2.37
CA ARG A 455 -11.74 -29.10 -2.73
C ARG A 455 -11.56 -28.49 -4.12
N ARG A 456 -12.24 -29.04 -5.14
CA ARG A 456 -12.21 -28.51 -6.52
C ARG A 456 -12.69 -27.06 -6.60
N ALA A 457 -13.73 -26.69 -5.85
CA ALA A 457 -14.23 -25.33 -5.78
C ALA A 457 -13.25 -24.38 -5.09
N GLY A 458 -12.63 -24.81 -4.00
CA GLY A 458 -11.58 -24.06 -3.32
C GLY A 458 -10.35 -23.81 -4.20
N GLU A 459 -9.84 -24.82 -4.89
CA GLU A 459 -8.71 -24.70 -5.83
C GLU A 459 -9.03 -23.79 -7.02
N ARG A 460 -10.27 -23.81 -7.50
CA ARG A 460 -10.71 -22.89 -8.57
C ARG A 460 -10.74 -21.45 -8.05
N ALA A 461 -11.33 -21.22 -6.88
CA ALA A 461 -11.40 -19.90 -6.27
C ALA A 461 -10.01 -19.35 -5.97
N GLU A 462 -9.08 -20.18 -5.49
CA GLU A 462 -7.69 -19.81 -5.25
C GLU A 462 -6.99 -19.36 -6.54
N ARG A 463 -7.21 -20.09 -7.65
CA ARG A 463 -6.67 -19.74 -8.98
C ARG A 463 -7.26 -18.43 -9.52
N GLU A 464 -8.57 -18.26 -9.43
CA GLU A 464 -9.26 -17.04 -9.86
C GLU A 464 -8.84 -15.83 -9.04
N TRP A 465 -8.72 -15.98 -7.72
CA TRP A 465 -8.23 -14.94 -6.83
C TRP A 465 -6.80 -14.54 -7.21
N ARG A 466 -5.91 -15.51 -7.45
CA ARG A 466 -4.54 -15.23 -7.90
C ARG A 466 -4.51 -14.51 -9.24
N ALA A 467 -5.37 -14.89 -10.19
CA ALA A 467 -5.46 -14.21 -11.48
C ALA A 467 -5.90 -12.75 -11.33
N ARG A 468 -6.89 -12.47 -10.48
CA ARG A 468 -7.35 -11.09 -10.20
C ARG A 468 -6.27 -10.23 -9.53
N GLN A 469 -5.55 -10.79 -8.58
CA GLN A 469 -4.47 -10.08 -7.87
C GLN A 469 -3.22 -9.91 -8.74
N GLY A 470 -2.87 -10.91 -9.56
CA GLY A 470 -1.75 -10.86 -10.51
C GLY A 470 -1.91 -9.79 -11.59
N ALA A 471 -3.15 -9.51 -12.02
CA ALA A 471 -3.45 -8.42 -12.95
C ALA A 471 -3.35 -7.02 -12.32
N SER A 472 -3.46 -6.91 -10.99
CA SER A 472 -3.44 -5.64 -10.24
C SER A 472 -2.08 -5.32 -9.60
N ALA A 473 -1.16 -6.27 -9.55
CA ALA A 473 0.11 -6.15 -8.82
C ALA A 473 1.33 -6.34 -9.72
N ALA A 474 1.55 -5.42 -10.66
CA ALA A 474 2.88 -5.22 -11.25
C ALA A 474 3.81 -4.61 -10.19
N GLY A 475 4.34 -5.42 -9.27
CA GLY A 475 5.39 -4.99 -8.34
C GLY A 475 5.41 -5.59 -6.93
N VAL A 476 4.41 -6.39 -6.53
CA VAL A 476 4.43 -7.08 -5.22
C VAL A 476 4.56 -8.58 -5.47
N ALA A 477 5.64 -9.19 -4.98
CA ALA A 477 5.86 -10.63 -5.04
C ALA A 477 4.87 -11.37 -4.10
N VAL A 478 3.62 -11.49 -4.53
CA VAL A 478 2.54 -12.26 -3.88
C VAL A 478 2.63 -13.75 -4.26
N GLY A 479 3.58 -14.13 -5.13
CA GLY A 479 3.69 -15.46 -5.74
C GLY A 479 3.88 -16.65 -4.79
N ALA A 480 4.16 -16.43 -3.50
CA ALA A 480 4.47 -17.49 -2.54
C ALA A 480 3.41 -17.74 -1.45
N LEU A 481 2.20 -17.17 -1.57
CA LEU A 481 1.12 -17.44 -0.61
C LEU A 481 0.30 -18.65 -1.09
N GLN A 482 0.64 -19.84 -0.59
CA GLN A 482 -0.16 -21.07 -0.70
C GLN A 482 -0.99 -21.24 0.57
N VAL A 483 -2.31 -21.34 0.44
CA VAL A 483 -3.24 -21.52 1.59
C VAL A 483 -3.51 -23.01 1.88
N ASN A 484 -3.12 -23.92 0.98
CA ASN A 484 -3.49 -25.34 1.08
C ASN A 484 -2.60 -26.23 1.96
N ASN A 485 -1.76 -25.70 2.86
CA ASN A 485 -0.93 -26.55 3.72
C ASN A 485 -1.46 -26.82 5.14
N ASP A 486 -2.63 -26.29 5.54
CA ASP A 486 -3.07 -26.39 6.96
C ASP A 486 -4.35 -27.21 7.22
N PHE A 487 -4.67 -28.22 6.39
CA PHE A 487 -5.80 -29.14 6.71
C PHE A 487 -5.48 -30.64 6.69
N SER A 488 -4.21 -31.03 6.55
CA SER A 488 -3.76 -32.40 6.85
C SER A 488 -2.68 -32.33 7.92
N ALA A 489 -3.10 -32.24 9.18
CA ALA A 489 -2.29 -32.76 10.27
C ALA A 489 -2.24 -34.30 10.13
N ASP A 490 -1.41 -34.80 9.22
CA ASP A 490 -0.86 -36.13 9.30
C ASP A 490 0.65 -36.00 9.49
N THR A 491 1.08 -36.19 10.73
CA THR A 491 2.48 -36.29 11.15
C THR A 491 3.10 -37.57 10.56
N ARG A 492 3.35 -37.60 9.25
CA ARG A 492 4.18 -38.62 8.58
C ARG A 492 4.89 -38.01 7.37
N GLY A 493 6.21 -37.82 7.51
CA GLY A 493 7.15 -37.65 6.41
C GLY A 493 7.29 -36.23 5.85
N LYS A 494 8.32 -35.50 6.29
CA LYS A 494 8.93 -34.47 5.44
C LYS A 494 9.39 -35.17 4.16
N SER A 495 8.68 -34.95 3.06
CA SER A 495 9.10 -35.43 1.74
C SER A 495 10.46 -34.80 1.42
N TRP A 496 11.49 -35.64 1.45
CA TRP A 496 12.84 -35.34 1.02
C TRP A 496 12.87 -35.38 -0.50
N GLY A 497 12.78 -34.21 -1.14
CA GLY A 497 12.88 -34.06 -2.58
C GLY A 497 13.72 -32.84 -2.92
N ILE A 498 14.74 -33.05 -3.76
CA ILE A 498 15.35 -31.98 -4.57
C ILE A 498 14.18 -31.27 -5.29
N PRO A 499 14.16 -29.93 -5.43
CA PRO A 499 13.13 -29.26 -6.23
C PRO A 499 13.31 -29.51 -7.73
N LEU A 500 13.79 -30.69 -8.12
CA LEU A 500 13.73 -31.19 -9.48
C LEU A 500 12.38 -31.89 -9.64
N HIS A 501 11.36 -31.09 -9.98
CA HIS A 501 10.06 -31.47 -10.54
C HIS A 501 9.75 -32.98 -10.57
N GLN A 502 8.98 -33.48 -9.60
CA GLN A 502 8.26 -34.74 -9.77
C GLN A 502 7.27 -34.58 -10.95
N GLY A 503 7.59 -35.17 -12.11
CA GLY A 503 6.62 -35.39 -13.19
C GLY A 503 6.88 -34.72 -14.54
N LYS A 504 8.01 -34.02 -14.77
CA LYS A 504 8.32 -33.45 -16.10
C LYS A 504 9.29 -34.36 -16.87
N GLY A 505 8.90 -34.80 -18.06
CA GLY A 505 9.68 -35.72 -18.90
C GLY A 505 10.89 -35.07 -19.59
N TRP A 506 11.73 -35.89 -20.23
CA TRP A 506 12.95 -35.46 -20.96
C TRP A 506 12.70 -34.36 -22.01
N ALA A 507 11.49 -34.29 -22.55
CA ALA A 507 11.08 -33.25 -23.50
C ALA A 507 11.11 -31.82 -22.90
N TYR A 508 10.80 -31.66 -21.61
CA TYR A 508 10.88 -30.36 -20.93
C TYR A 508 12.32 -29.84 -20.89
N TRP A 509 13.26 -30.70 -20.53
CA TRP A 509 14.68 -30.34 -20.41
C TRP A 509 15.34 -30.06 -21.76
N LEU A 510 15.01 -30.84 -22.79
CA LEU A 510 15.62 -30.69 -24.12
C LEU A 510 15.00 -29.58 -24.97
N ASN A 511 13.67 -29.38 -24.92
CA ASN A 511 12.99 -28.42 -25.78
C ASN A 511 12.65 -27.09 -25.11
N GLU A 512 12.18 -27.06 -23.85
CA GLU A 512 11.75 -25.79 -23.22
C GLU A 512 12.91 -25.15 -22.44
N VAL A 513 13.68 -25.95 -21.70
CA VAL A 513 14.74 -25.42 -20.84
C VAL A 513 15.97 -24.93 -21.64
N TRP A 514 16.37 -25.67 -22.68
CA TRP A 514 17.54 -25.32 -23.49
C TRP A 514 17.26 -24.29 -24.59
N HIS A 515 16.06 -24.34 -25.20
CA HIS A 515 15.72 -23.49 -26.33
C HIS A 515 15.33 -22.06 -25.93
N ASP A 516 14.69 -21.88 -24.76
CA ASP A 516 14.25 -20.56 -24.25
C ASP A 516 15.26 -19.93 -23.26
N GLY A 517 16.45 -20.53 -23.09
CA GLY A 517 17.48 -20.03 -22.17
C GLY A 517 17.11 -20.17 -20.68
N GLN A 518 16.03 -20.88 -20.36
CA GLN A 518 15.56 -21.12 -18.99
C GLN A 518 16.53 -21.99 -18.17
N TRP A 519 17.45 -22.71 -18.82
CA TRP A 519 18.52 -23.47 -18.17
C TRP A 519 19.38 -22.62 -17.23
N LYS A 520 19.52 -21.31 -17.49
CA LYS A 520 20.25 -20.39 -16.60
C LYS A 520 19.52 -20.17 -15.27
N LEU A 521 18.19 -20.08 -15.32
CA LEU A 521 17.34 -19.92 -14.13
C LEU A 521 17.26 -21.22 -13.32
N GLU A 522 17.07 -22.34 -14.01
CA GLU A 522 17.03 -23.69 -13.41
C GLU A 522 18.40 -24.06 -12.80
N GLY A 523 19.49 -23.73 -13.49
CA GLY A 523 20.86 -23.88 -12.99
C GLY A 523 21.14 -23.02 -11.76
N GLN A 524 20.72 -21.75 -11.76
CA GLN A 524 20.82 -20.88 -10.59
C GLN A 524 20.01 -21.43 -9.41
N ALA A 525 18.79 -21.92 -9.64
CA ALA A 525 17.94 -22.49 -8.60
C ALA A 525 18.56 -23.74 -7.94
N LEU A 526 19.24 -24.57 -8.73
CA LEU A 526 19.99 -25.72 -8.19
C LEU A 526 21.13 -25.25 -7.28
N VAL A 527 21.90 -24.24 -7.69
CA VAL A 527 22.98 -23.69 -6.86
C VAL A 527 22.44 -23.01 -5.61
N ASP A 528 21.35 -22.24 -5.72
CA ASP A 528 20.67 -21.63 -4.58
C ASP A 528 20.25 -22.70 -3.55
N TRP A 529 19.69 -23.82 -4.01
CA TRP A 529 19.33 -24.95 -3.14
C TRP A 529 20.55 -25.57 -2.46
N VAL A 530 21.64 -25.82 -3.19
CA VAL A 530 22.88 -26.36 -2.61
C VAL A 530 23.44 -25.40 -1.55
N VAL A 531 23.56 -24.11 -1.89
CA VAL A 531 24.08 -23.07 -0.99
C VAL A 531 23.22 -22.96 0.27
N GLU A 532 21.88 -23.04 0.16
CA GLU A 532 20.99 -23.03 1.33
C GLU A 532 21.19 -24.23 2.28
N GLN A 533 21.51 -25.42 1.75
CA GLN A 533 21.76 -26.61 2.57
C GLN A 533 23.13 -26.59 3.24
N VAL A 534 24.12 -25.96 2.57
CA VAL A 534 25.54 -26.09 2.88
C VAL A 534 26.11 -24.87 3.61
N VAL A 535 25.54 -23.69 3.42
CA VAL A 535 26.05 -22.41 3.93
C VAL A 535 25.14 -21.82 5.01
N VAL A 536 25.74 -21.19 6.01
CA VAL A 536 25.10 -20.38 7.05
C VAL A 536 25.69 -18.98 6.99
N ILE A 537 24.85 -17.96 7.14
CA ILE A 537 25.25 -16.54 7.17
C ILE A 537 25.32 -16.12 8.64
N ASP A 538 26.45 -15.56 9.06
CA ASP A 538 26.72 -15.23 10.46
C ASP A 538 25.98 -13.98 10.92
N GLU A 539 26.08 -12.87 10.17
CA GLU A 539 25.41 -11.60 10.45
C GLU A 539 25.16 -10.83 9.14
N ILE A 540 24.04 -10.10 9.05
CA ILE A 540 23.64 -9.23 7.92
C ILE A 540 23.52 -7.79 8.39
#